data_AF-A0A7V6RLJ7-F1
#
_entry.id   AF-A0A7V6RLJ7-F1
#
_cell.length_a   1.000
_cell.length_b   1.000
_cell.length_c   1.000
_cell.angle_alpha   90.00
_cell.angle_beta   90.00
_cell.angle_gamma   90.00
#
_symmetry.space_group_name_H-M   'P 1'
#
loop_
_entity.id
_entity.type
_entity.pdbx_description
1 polymer ?
#
loop_
_entity_poly.entity_id
_entity_poly.type
_entity_poly.pdbx_seq_one_letter_code
_entity_poly.pdbx_strand_id
1 'polypeptide(L)'
;MYFRNAQHENNFYSFLARAGKSEHCSEPDYLAAIYILSSLAEDHPVIEKCIHPDSINFGLLSRIGTGITAALIHLAMDVFNPFFWPCHSVQEFIRENDPYYGRIVMNAIKIRHLV
;
A
#
# COMPACT_ATOMS: atom_id res chain seq x y z
N MET A 1 5.83 12.65 2.55
CA MET A 1 5.29 11.54 1.75
C MET A 1 5.04 12.06 0.34
N TYR A 2 5.33 11.29 -0.71
CA TYR A 2 4.97 11.66 -2.09
C TYR A 2 3.55 11.17 -2.40
N PHE A 3 2.71 11.95 -3.07
CA PHE A 3 1.44 11.49 -3.61
C PHE A 3 1.37 11.78 -5.11
N ARG A 4 0.62 10.97 -5.86
CA ARG A 4 0.54 11.07 -7.33
C ARG A 4 -0.25 12.28 -7.78
N ASN A 5 -1.32 12.54 -7.04
CA ASN A 5 -2.32 13.56 -7.25
C ASN A 5 -3.05 13.75 -5.91
N ALA A 6 -3.89 14.78 -5.85
CA ALA A 6 -4.70 15.06 -4.67
C ALA A 6 -5.65 13.90 -4.30
N GLN A 7 -6.07 13.09 -5.27
CA GLN A 7 -6.96 11.95 -5.00
C GLN A 7 -6.27 10.85 -4.20
N HIS A 8 -5.03 10.50 -4.55
CA HIS A 8 -4.22 9.55 -3.80
C HIS A 8 -3.99 10.06 -2.36
N GLU A 9 -3.68 11.34 -2.19
CA GLU A 9 -3.56 11.96 -0.87
C GLU A 9 -4.86 11.89 -0.05
N ASN A 10 -6.00 12.24 -0.66
CA ASN A 10 -7.31 12.15 -0.03
C ASN A 10 -7.67 10.71 0.37
N ASN A 11 -7.39 9.74 -0.51
CA ASN A 11 -7.62 8.32 -0.24
C ASN A 11 -6.77 7.87 0.96
N PHE A 12 -5.51 8.29 1.03
CA PHE A 12 -4.61 7.96 2.12
C PHE A 12 -5.15 8.45 3.47
N TYR A 13 -5.53 9.72 3.56
CA TYR A 13 -6.09 10.28 4.80
C TYR A 13 -7.46 9.69 5.16
N SER A 14 -8.29 9.35 4.15
CA SER A 14 -9.55 8.63 4.37
C SER A 14 -9.29 7.25 4.98
N PHE A 15 -8.29 6.52 4.48
CA PHE A 15 -7.94 5.19 4.98
C PHE A 15 -7.37 5.28 6.40
N LEU A 16 -6.54 6.28 6.70
CA LEU A 16 -6.09 6.55 8.07
C LEU A 16 -7.24 6.86 9.03
N ALA A 17 -8.18 7.70 8.61
CA ALA A 17 -9.35 8.03 9.43
C ALA A 17 -10.20 6.78 9.73
N ARG A 18 -10.31 5.87 8.76
CA ARG A 18 -11.05 4.61 8.87
C ARG A 18 -10.31 3.56 9.71
N ALA A 19 -8.99 3.50 9.61
CA ALA A 19 -8.14 2.69 10.47
C ALA A 19 -8.27 3.10 11.95
N GLY A 20 -8.53 4.38 12.21
CA GLY A 20 -8.80 4.89 13.56
C GLY A 20 -7.51 5.22 14.31
N LYS A 21 -7.56 5.17 15.65
CA LYS A 21 -6.49 5.63 16.55
C LYS A 21 -5.83 4.52 17.35
N SER A 22 -5.94 3.27 16.91
CA SER A 22 -5.25 2.18 17.60
C SER A 22 -3.74 2.31 17.43
N GLU A 23 -2.99 1.81 18.42
CA GLU A 23 -1.52 1.92 18.44
C GLU A 23 -0.87 1.24 17.22
N HIS A 24 -1.47 0.18 16.68
CA HIS A 24 -0.96 -0.48 15.48
C HIS A 24 -1.20 0.32 14.19
N CYS A 25 -2.17 1.26 14.17
CA CYS A 25 -2.37 2.12 13.00
C CYS A 25 -1.25 3.16 12.82
N SER A 26 -0.49 3.43 13.89
CA SER A 26 0.72 4.26 13.86
C SER A 26 1.99 3.47 13.54
N GLU A 27 1.91 2.14 13.43
CA GLU A 27 3.09 1.34 13.06
C GLU A 27 3.49 1.60 11.61
N PRO A 28 4.80 1.76 11.34
CA PRO A 28 5.28 2.08 10.00
C PRO A 28 4.93 1.03 8.94
N ASP A 29 4.80 -0.25 9.34
CA ASP A 29 4.36 -1.35 8.49
C ASP A 29 2.90 -1.15 8.02
N TYR A 30 2.01 -0.77 8.95
CA TYR A 30 0.60 -0.48 8.67
C TYR A 30 0.44 0.77 7.79
N LEU A 31 1.17 1.84 8.11
CA LEU A 31 1.18 3.08 7.34
C LEU A 31 1.70 2.88 5.91
N ALA A 32 2.76 2.09 5.73
CA ALA A 32 3.30 1.76 4.42
C ALA A 32 2.30 0.98 3.58
N ALA A 33 1.60 0.01 4.18
CA ALA A 33 0.57 -0.78 3.50
C ALA A 33 -0.60 0.10 3.05
N ILE A 34 -1.15 0.94 3.93
CA ILE A 34 -2.23 1.87 3.59
C ILE A 34 -1.81 2.84 2.49
N TYR A 35 -0.60 3.37 2.55
CA TYR A 35 -0.06 4.26 1.53
C TYR A 35 -0.09 3.61 0.15
N ILE A 36 0.42 2.38 0.01
CA ILE A 36 0.39 1.66 -1.26
C ILE A 36 -1.06 1.44 -1.73
N LEU A 37 -1.92 0.95 -0.85
CA LEU A 37 -3.32 0.64 -1.18
C LEU A 37 -4.13 1.87 -1.58
N SER A 38 -3.87 3.03 -0.97
CA SER A 38 -4.54 4.29 -1.30
C SER A 38 -4.24 4.77 -2.72
N SER A 39 -3.10 4.37 -3.28
CA SER A 39 -2.72 4.68 -4.66
C SER A 39 -3.53 3.93 -5.73
N LEU A 40 -4.18 2.83 -5.33
CA LEU A 40 -4.99 1.96 -6.18
C LEU A 40 -6.49 2.22 -6.02
N ALA A 41 -6.90 2.97 -5.00
CA ALA A 41 -8.30 3.06 -4.59
C ALA A 41 -9.20 3.78 -5.61
N GLU A 42 -8.63 4.62 -6.47
CA GLU A 42 -9.37 5.28 -7.57
C GLU A 42 -9.92 4.24 -8.58
N ASP A 43 -9.08 3.28 -8.96
CA ASP A 43 -9.42 2.22 -9.91
C ASP A 43 -10.09 1.02 -9.22
N HIS A 44 -9.85 0.87 -7.92
CA HIS A 44 -10.31 -0.26 -7.11
C HIS A 44 -10.93 0.22 -5.77
N PRO A 45 -12.14 0.81 -5.78
CA PRO A 45 -12.77 1.37 -4.58
C PRO A 45 -13.11 0.32 -3.51
N VAL A 46 -13.11 -0.97 -3.87
CA VAL A 46 -13.26 -2.08 -2.90
C VAL A 46 -12.14 -2.10 -1.86
N ILE A 47 -10.96 -1.56 -2.18
CA ILE A 47 -9.80 -1.51 -1.28
C ILE A 47 -10.14 -0.80 0.03
N GLU A 48 -10.90 0.28 -0.01
CA GLU A 48 -11.30 1.02 1.19
C GLU A 48 -12.05 0.12 2.19
N LYS A 49 -12.87 -0.81 1.68
CA LYS A 49 -13.65 -1.73 2.50
C LYS A 49 -12.79 -2.81 3.17
N CYS A 50 -11.55 -2.98 2.73
CA CYS A 50 -10.59 -3.92 3.30
C CYS A 50 -9.77 -3.31 4.43
N ILE A 51 -9.87 -2.00 4.68
CA ILE A 51 -9.14 -1.29 5.73
C ILE A 51 -9.96 -1.28 7.01
N HIS A 52 -9.39 -1.82 8.09
CA HIS A 52 -9.99 -1.89 9.41
C HIS A 52 -8.98 -1.47 10.49
N PRO A 53 -9.44 -1.05 11.68
CA PRO A 53 -8.54 -0.89 12.81
C PRO A 53 -7.70 -2.15 13.03
N ASP A 54 -6.38 -1.96 13.12
CA ASP A 54 -5.38 -3.01 13.38
C ASP A 54 -5.28 -4.13 12.33
N SER A 55 -6.03 -4.07 11.22
CA SER A 55 -6.01 -5.13 10.22
C SER A 55 -6.35 -4.68 8.81
N ILE A 56 -5.81 -5.41 7.83
CA ILE A 56 -6.12 -5.24 6.41
C ILE A 56 -6.56 -6.60 5.85
N ASN A 57 -7.71 -6.64 5.17
CA ASN A 57 -8.23 -7.88 4.59
C ASN A 57 -7.54 -8.24 3.28
N PHE A 58 -6.31 -8.76 3.37
CA PHE A 58 -5.53 -9.19 2.21
C PHE A 58 -6.10 -10.41 1.49
N GLY A 59 -6.95 -11.22 2.15
CA GLY A 59 -7.65 -12.32 1.51
C GLY A 59 -8.62 -11.86 0.42
N LEU A 60 -9.22 -10.67 0.58
CA LEU A 60 -10.04 -10.03 -0.46
C LEU A 60 -9.17 -9.28 -1.47
N LEU A 61 -8.10 -8.60 -1.01
CA LEU A 61 -7.21 -7.83 -1.88
C LEU A 61 -6.42 -8.70 -2.87
N SER A 62 -5.95 -9.88 -2.45
CA SER A 62 -5.21 -10.82 -3.33
C SER A 62 -6.03 -11.30 -4.54
N ARG A 63 -7.35 -11.09 -4.55
CA ARG A 63 -8.26 -11.47 -5.64
C ARG A 63 -8.54 -10.35 -6.63
N ILE A 64 -8.03 -9.14 -6.40
CA ILE A 64 -8.32 -7.98 -7.24
C ILE A 64 -7.12 -7.59 -8.11
N GLY A 65 -7.43 -7.29 -9.38
CA GLY A 65 -6.46 -6.79 -10.35
C GLY A 65 -5.53 -7.84 -10.95
N THR A 66 -4.81 -7.43 -11.99
CA THR A 66 -3.74 -8.19 -12.64
C THR A 66 -2.55 -7.27 -12.90
N GLY A 67 -1.38 -7.84 -13.17
CA GLY A 67 -0.18 -7.05 -13.46
C GLY A 67 0.21 -6.13 -12.30
N ILE A 68 0.24 -4.82 -12.56
CA ILE A 68 0.70 -3.80 -11.60
C ILE A 68 -0.11 -3.79 -10.30
N THR A 69 -1.44 -3.90 -10.38
CA THR A 69 -2.31 -3.86 -9.21
C THR A 69 -2.01 -5.02 -8.28
N ALA A 70 -1.88 -6.24 -8.83
CA ALA A 70 -1.57 -7.43 -8.05
C ALA A 70 -0.19 -7.32 -7.38
N ALA A 71 0.81 -6.81 -8.09
CA ALA A 71 2.15 -6.61 -7.54
C ALA A 71 2.19 -5.56 -6.41
N LEU A 72 1.42 -4.47 -6.52
CA LEU A 72 1.31 -3.47 -5.44
C LEU A 72 0.54 -4.01 -4.23
N ILE A 73 -0.46 -4.85 -4.44
CA ILE A 73 -1.16 -5.51 -3.34
C ILE A 73 -0.25 -6.49 -2.61
N HIS A 74 0.54 -7.28 -3.34
CA HIS A 74 1.55 -8.15 -2.73
C HIS A 74 2.56 -7.31 -1.95
N LEU A 75 3.10 -6.24 -2.54
CA LEU A 75 3.99 -5.33 -1.82
C LEU A 75 3.35 -4.78 -0.53
N ALA A 76 2.07 -4.40 -0.58
CA ALA A 76 1.33 -3.97 0.62
C ALA A 76 1.24 -5.09 1.67
N MET A 77 1.05 -6.34 1.26
CA MET A 77 1.12 -7.51 2.16
C MET A 77 2.49 -7.67 2.79
N ASP A 78 3.57 -7.41 2.04
CA ASP A 78 4.95 -7.64 2.51
C ASP A 78 5.46 -6.57 3.46
N VAL A 79 5.07 -5.32 3.20
CA VAL A 79 5.37 -4.22 4.12
C VAL A 79 4.57 -4.38 5.39
N PHE A 80 3.33 -4.88 5.31
CA PHE A 80 2.51 -5.20 6.48
C PHE A 80 3.00 -6.44 7.23
N ASN A 81 3.53 -7.43 6.50
CA ASN A 81 3.99 -8.70 7.05
C ASN A 81 5.25 -9.18 6.31
N PRO A 82 6.45 -9.09 6.91
CA PRO A 82 7.75 -9.30 6.22
C PRO A 82 8.00 -10.70 5.63
N PHE A 83 7.06 -11.62 5.69
CA PHE A 83 7.28 -13.02 5.30
C PHE A 83 7.01 -13.33 3.82
N PHE A 84 6.42 -12.43 3.02
CA PHE A 84 5.75 -12.84 1.77
C PHE A 84 6.44 -12.51 0.44
N TRP A 85 7.49 -11.67 0.35
CA TRP A 85 8.07 -11.31 -0.96
C TRP A 85 9.57 -11.07 -1.01
N PRO A 86 10.28 -11.74 -1.93
CA PRO A 86 11.70 -11.50 -2.14
C PRO A 86 11.94 -10.14 -2.82
N CYS A 87 12.83 -9.34 -2.25
CA CYS A 87 13.22 -8.00 -2.74
C CYS A 87 13.60 -7.92 -4.25
N HIS A 88 13.91 -9.04 -4.90
CA HIS A 88 14.27 -9.08 -6.33
C HIS A 88 13.07 -8.73 -7.22
N SER A 89 11.86 -9.15 -6.86
CA SER A 89 10.65 -8.88 -7.62
C SER A 89 10.22 -7.41 -7.55
N VAL A 90 10.67 -6.67 -6.52
CA VAL A 90 10.46 -5.22 -6.41
C VAL A 90 11.32 -4.43 -7.40
N GLN A 91 12.58 -4.82 -7.58
CA GLN A 91 13.48 -4.14 -8.53
C GLN A 91 13.02 -4.36 -9.98
N GLU A 92 12.59 -5.57 -10.30
CA GLU A 92 12.04 -5.93 -11.60
C GLU A 92 10.75 -5.15 -11.88
N PHE A 93 9.85 -5.07 -10.89
CA PHE A 93 8.65 -4.23 -10.93
C PHE A 93 8.97 -2.74 -11.16
N ILE A 94 9.92 -2.15 -10.43
CA ILE A 94 10.29 -0.73 -10.58
C ILE A 94 10.86 -0.45 -11.98
N ARG A 95 11.60 -1.40 -12.56
CA ARG A 95 12.24 -1.26 -13.87
C ARG A 95 11.24 -1.35 -15.02
N GLU A 96 10.21 -2.19 -14.88
CA GLU A 96 9.26 -2.51 -15.95
C GLU A 96 8.01 -1.61 -15.97
N ASN A 97 7.77 -0.87 -14.88
CA ASN A 97 6.55 -0.10 -14.71
C ASN A 97 6.82 1.40 -14.70
N ASP A 98 5.75 2.17 -14.93
CA ASP A 98 5.75 3.64 -14.98
C ASP A 98 6.61 4.24 -13.83
N PRO A 99 7.46 5.27 -14.10
CA PRO A 99 8.26 5.93 -13.07
C PRO A 99 7.45 6.42 -11.86
N TYR A 100 6.14 6.61 -12.03
CA TYR A 100 5.19 6.86 -10.96
C TYR A 100 5.17 5.72 -9.92
N TYR A 101 4.99 4.47 -10.33
CA TYR A 101 4.91 3.33 -9.41
C TYR A 101 6.21 3.10 -8.68
N GLY A 102 7.35 3.33 -9.34
CA GLY A 102 8.66 3.31 -8.68
C GLY A 102 8.76 4.30 -7.52
N ARG A 103 8.17 5.51 -7.65
CA ARG A 103 8.14 6.49 -6.56
C ARG A 103 7.22 6.07 -5.41
N ILE A 104 6.10 5.39 -5.70
CA ILE A 104 5.24 4.81 -4.65
C ILE A 104 6.05 3.81 -3.85
N VAL A 105 6.64 2.82 -4.51
CA VAL A 105 7.38 1.75 -3.83
C VAL A 105 8.49 2.31 -2.96
N MET A 106 9.30 3.24 -3.50
CA MET A 106 10.36 3.88 -2.73
C MET A 106 9.84 4.68 -1.53
N ASN A 107 8.68 5.33 -1.64
CA ASN A 107 8.07 6.02 -0.50
C ASN A 107 7.51 5.03 0.52
N ALA A 108 6.91 3.91 0.11
CA ALA A 108 6.44 2.87 1.01
C ALA A 108 7.58 2.26 1.84
N ILE A 109 8.71 1.94 1.19
CA ILE A 109 9.93 1.47 1.85
C ILE A 109 10.45 2.52 2.83
N LYS A 110 10.46 3.80 2.44
CA LYS A 110 10.82 4.91 3.32
C LYS A 110 9.88 5.00 4.52
N ILE A 111 8.57 4.90 4.36
CA ILE A 111 7.60 4.93 5.45
C ILE A 111 7.87 3.77 6.42
N ARG A 112 8.14 2.58 5.88
CA ARG A 112 8.41 1.38 6.66
C ARG A 112 9.68 1.50 7.52
N HIS A 113 10.75 2.07 6.95
CA HIS A 113 12.09 2.06 7.55
C HIS A 113 12.57 3.41 8.10
N LEU A 114 11.81 4.49 7.92
CA LEU A 114 12.08 5.81 8.51
C LEU A 114 11.03 6.07 9.60
N VAL A 115 11.21 5.34 10.70
CA VAL A 115 10.91 5.79 12.07
C VAL A 115 12.21 5.75 12.84
#